data_AF-A0A949W2K4-F1
#
_entry.id   AF-A0A949W2K4-F1
#
_cell.length_a   1.000
_cell.length_b   1.000
_cell.length_c   1.000
_cell.angle_alpha   90.00
_cell.angle_beta   90.00
_cell.angle_gamma   90.00
#
_symmetry.space_group_name_H-M   'P 1'
#
loop_
_entity.id
_entity.type
_entity.pdbx_description
1 polymer ?
#
loop_
_entity_poly.entity_id
_entity_poly.type
_entity_poly.pdbx_seq_one_letter_code
_entity_poly.pdbx_strand_id
1 'polypeptide(L)'
;MIKVTNIILILTLYFDVYSQNAWFVQNSGVGTTLNSVYFVDVNTGWSVGSSGMILKTTNGGMNWQLQTSGTTSDIYAIYFLNSFTGWVAGDFVLLKTTNGGTSWENLPTKDLTFISSIQFINKDTGWVSGAMGIFKTTNAGTNWNFQYIHPISFLWSINILNQQTGWAAGDEIIVKTNNGGQSWNIVLDNVYAPLFCIKFVNRDMGWSVGAYGAIFKSTNGGANWFDQSVNSDNWFYLNSAHFYNSSTGWLAGGDTIYSTTNGGDNWSRNSIGNGYAYAISFIGNNTGWAVGYEGITLKTTTGGNSFSNLNLITFIEGLYDSQSHLQIADTLTVQLRNYYSPYSQVKTENGVTSSNGFFGLTFLNLPIGDYYLEINHRNSIETWSNQPISFSPIITTSFDMSSSSSQAYGNNLKRIDNVPLRFGIFSGDVNQEGVIDSTDLSLIDNDAYNFVTGYVPTDLTGNSFVDGSDYSIADNNSFNFVSVIRP
;
A
#
# COMPACT_ATOMS: atom_id res chain seq x y z
N MET A 1 -43.48 -19.27 46.13
CA MET A 1 -42.84 -18.13 45.44
C MET A 1 -41.45 -18.59 45.01
N ILE A 2 -41.32 -19.16 43.80
CA ILE A 2 -40.02 -19.59 43.25
C ILE A 2 -39.53 -18.44 42.38
N LYS A 3 -38.45 -17.76 42.80
CA LYS A 3 -37.78 -16.75 41.98
C LYS A 3 -36.91 -17.48 40.96
N VAL A 4 -37.32 -17.45 39.69
CA VAL A 4 -36.47 -17.82 38.56
C VAL A 4 -35.66 -16.57 38.19
N THR A 5 -34.36 -16.61 38.45
CA THR A 5 -33.44 -15.55 38.06
C THR A 5 -32.95 -15.85 36.65
N ASN A 6 -33.43 -15.10 35.66
CA ASN A 6 -32.92 -15.18 34.28
C ASN A 6 -31.51 -14.60 34.24
N ILE A 7 -30.51 -15.46 34.03
CA ILE A 7 -29.14 -15.05 33.71
C ILE A 7 -29.10 -14.82 32.20
N ILE A 8 -29.08 -13.55 31.79
CA ILE A 8 -28.82 -13.17 30.40
C ILE A 8 -27.31 -13.30 30.19
N LEU A 9 -26.89 -14.33 29.46
CA LEU A 9 -25.52 -14.48 29.00
C LEU A 9 -25.32 -13.54 27.79
N ILE A 10 -24.76 -12.35 28.02
CA ILE A 10 -24.32 -11.48 26.92
C ILE A 10 -23.02 -12.08 26.39
N LEU A 11 -23.12 -12.82 25.29
CA LEU A 11 -21.96 -13.30 24.54
C LEU A 11 -21.43 -12.11 23.71
N THR A 12 -20.54 -11.30 24.29
CA THR A 12 -19.74 -10.35 23.52
C THR A 12 -18.74 -11.13 22.68
N LEU A 13 -19.08 -11.35 21.40
CA LEU A 13 -18.14 -11.81 20.38
C LEU A 13 -17.19 -10.65 20.09
N TYR A 14 -15.95 -10.75 20.59
CA TYR A 14 -14.84 -9.96 20.07
C TYR A 14 -14.54 -10.49 18.67
N PHE A 15 -14.91 -9.73 17.64
CA PHE A 15 -14.27 -9.89 16.34
C PHE A 15 -12.97 -9.09 16.43
N ASP A 16 -11.85 -9.79 16.52
CA ASP A 16 -10.56 -9.19 16.20
C ASP A 16 -10.64 -8.72 14.75
N VAL A 17 -10.79 -7.42 14.54
CA VAL A 17 -10.62 -6.81 13.22
C VAL A 17 -9.12 -6.78 12.98
N TYR A 18 -8.55 -7.91 12.55
CA TYR A 18 -7.22 -7.90 11.99
C TYR A 18 -7.25 -6.96 10.79
N SER A 19 -6.38 -5.94 10.76
CA SER A 19 -6.14 -5.19 9.55
C SER A 19 -5.75 -6.19 8.46
N GLN A 20 -6.58 -6.34 7.44
CA GLN A 20 -6.32 -7.32 6.42
C GLN A 20 -5.13 -6.86 5.59
N ASN A 21 -4.13 -7.74 5.50
CA ASN A 21 -2.85 -7.44 4.90
C ASN A 21 -3.00 -7.32 3.37
N ALA A 22 -2.41 -6.29 2.76
CA ALA A 22 -2.48 -6.02 1.32
C ALA A 22 -3.92 -5.99 0.73
N TRP A 23 -4.09 -6.56 -0.47
CA TRP A 23 -5.37 -6.73 -1.16
C TRP A 23 -5.94 -8.11 -0.89
N PHE A 24 -7.22 -8.19 -0.56
CA PHE A 24 -7.92 -9.44 -0.28
C PHE A 24 -9.22 -9.55 -1.06
N VAL A 25 -9.56 -10.77 -1.46
CA VAL A 25 -10.77 -11.07 -2.24
C VAL A 25 -12.01 -10.86 -1.40
N GLN A 26 -13.04 -10.26 -2.00
CA GLN A 26 -14.39 -10.15 -1.48
C GLN A 26 -15.33 -10.99 -2.34
N ASN A 27 -16.39 -11.51 -1.71
CA ASN A 27 -17.43 -12.21 -2.45
C ASN A 27 -18.45 -11.20 -2.99
N SER A 28 -18.42 -10.97 -4.30
CA SER A 28 -19.43 -10.16 -5.00
C SER A 28 -20.74 -10.90 -5.21
N GLY A 29 -20.74 -12.24 -5.11
CA GLY A 29 -21.88 -13.09 -5.39
C GLY A 29 -22.23 -13.22 -6.87
N VAL A 30 -21.40 -12.71 -7.78
CA VAL A 30 -21.63 -12.73 -9.23
C VAL A 30 -20.38 -13.20 -9.99
N GLY A 31 -20.59 -13.84 -11.13
CA GLY A 31 -19.52 -14.25 -12.07
C GLY A 31 -19.46 -13.40 -13.34
N THR A 32 -20.19 -12.28 -13.40
CA THR A 32 -20.16 -11.37 -14.55
C THR A 32 -19.11 -10.29 -14.37
N THR A 33 -18.57 -9.79 -15.48
CA THR A 33 -17.59 -8.71 -15.48
C THR A 33 -18.15 -7.45 -14.83
N LEU A 34 -17.39 -6.87 -13.90
CA LEU A 34 -17.63 -5.57 -13.30
C LEU A 34 -16.70 -4.54 -13.96
N ASN A 35 -17.29 -3.51 -14.58
CA ASN A 35 -16.57 -2.51 -15.37
C ASN A 35 -16.14 -1.29 -14.54
N SER A 36 -16.90 -0.92 -13.52
CA SER A 36 -16.59 0.26 -12.69
C SER A 36 -17.09 0.10 -11.25
N VAL A 37 -16.38 0.72 -10.32
CA VAL A 37 -16.70 0.76 -8.88
C VAL A 37 -16.61 2.19 -8.37
N TYR A 38 -17.51 2.58 -7.48
CA TYR A 38 -17.53 3.89 -6.85
C TYR A 38 -17.97 3.80 -5.40
N PHE A 39 -17.18 4.36 -4.48
CA PHE A 39 -17.51 4.48 -3.06
C PHE A 39 -17.70 5.96 -2.69
N VAL A 40 -18.75 6.25 -1.92
CA VAL A 40 -19.01 7.60 -1.37
C VAL A 40 -18.43 7.77 0.03
N ASP A 41 -18.27 6.65 0.75
CA ASP A 41 -17.66 6.57 2.06
C ASP A 41 -17.09 5.15 2.26
N VAL A 42 -16.52 4.87 3.44
CA VAL A 42 -15.85 3.57 3.69
C VAL A 42 -16.79 2.36 3.71
N ASN A 43 -18.09 2.58 3.83
CA ASN A 43 -19.12 1.54 3.97
C ASN A 43 -20.02 1.43 2.74
N THR A 44 -20.32 2.55 2.08
CA THR A 44 -21.32 2.62 1.01
C THR A 44 -20.66 2.76 -0.34
N GLY A 45 -20.93 1.81 -1.23
CA GLY A 45 -20.41 1.81 -2.58
C GLY A 45 -21.26 1.01 -3.55
N TRP A 46 -20.95 1.16 -4.83
CA TRP A 46 -21.63 0.51 -5.93
C TRP A 46 -20.62 -0.01 -6.96
N SER A 47 -20.99 -1.09 -7.62
CA SER A 47 -20.26 -1.62 -8.77
C SER A 47 -21.23 -1.86 -9.92
N VAL A 48 -20.78 -1.62 -11.14
CA VAL A 48 -21.57 -1.82 -12.36
C VAL A 48 -20.82 -2.69 -13.35
N GLY A 49 -21.53 -3.33 -14.28
CA GLY A 49 -20.91 -4.29 -15.18
C GLY A 49 -21.77 -4.69 -16.36
N SER A 50 -21.43 -5.84 -16.94
CA SER A 50 -22.11 -6.40 -18.10
C SER A 50 -23.56 -6.77 -17.83
N SER A 51 -24.38 -6.87 -18.88
CA SER A 51 -25.77 -7.33 -18.82
C SER A 51 -26.65 -6.52 -17.84
N GLY A 52 -26.43 -5.22 -17.74
CA GLY A 52 -27.18 -4.33 -16.86
C GLY A 52 -26.88 -4.49 -15.37
N MET A 53 -25.75 -5.11 -15.01
CA MET A 53 -25.38 -5.39 -13.62
C MET A 53 -25.19 -4.11 -12.81
N ILE A 54 -25.87 -4.02 -11.67
CA ILE A 54 -25.65 -2.99 -10.64
C ILE A 54 -25.64 -3.68 -9.28
N LEU A 55 -24.55 -3.54 -8.55
CA LEU A 55 -24.37 -4.03 -7.19
C LEU A 55 -24.24 -2.85 -6.22
N LYS A 56 -24.76 -2.99 -5.01
CA LYS A 56 -24.57 -2.05 -3.90
C LYS A 56 -24.04 -2.76 -2.67
N THR A 57 -23.15 -2.11 -1.94
CA THR A 57 -22.76 -2.49 -0.59
C THR A 57 -23.03 -1.35 0.39
N THR A 58 -23.31 -1.70 1.64
CA THR A 58 -23.46 -0.77 2.78
C THR A 58 -22.56 -1.17 3.96
N ASN A 59 -21.69 -2.14 3.75
CA ASN A 59 -20.77 -2.68 4.75
C ASN A 59 -19.33 -2.79 4.21
N GLY A 60 -18.98 -1.87 3.30
CA GLY A 60 -17.62 -1.69 2.79
C GLY A 60 -17.17 -2.85 1.90
N GLY A 61 -18.08 -3.46 1.16
CA GLY A 61 -17.79 -4.53 0.21
C GLY A 61 -17.74 -5.94 0.80
N MET A 62 -18.03 -6.11 2.10
CA MET A 62 -18.13 -7.44 2.71
C MET A 62 -19.26 -8.26 2.09
N ASN A 63 -20.38 -7.61 1.77
CA ASN A 63 -21.46 -8.18 0.97
C ASN A 63 -21.93 -7.18 -0.09
N TRP A 64 -22.36 -7.72 -1.23
CA TRP A 64 -22.92 -6.96 -2.35
C TRP A 64 -24.35 -7.43 -2.65
N GLN A 65 -25.25 -6.47 -2.84
CA GLN A 65 -26.65 -6.71 -3.15
C GLN A 65 -26.96 -6.25 -4.57
N LEU A 66 -27.62 -7.10 -5.34
CA LEU A 66 -28.09 -6.79 -6.69
C LEU A 66 -29.18 -5.73 -6.67
N GLN A 67 -29.09 -4.76 -7.58
CA GLN A 67 -30.11 -3.75 -7.84
C GLN A 67 -30.70 -3.95 -9.24
N THR A 68 -32.02 -3.83 -9.35
CA THR A 68 -32.71 -3.95 -10.65
C THR A 68 -32.47 -2.69 -11.47
N SER A 69 -31.74 -2.82 -12.58
CA SER A 69 -31.45 -1.72 -13.52
C SER A 69 -32.55 -1.51 -14.56
N GLY A 70 -33.32 -2.56 -14.89
CA GLY A 70 -34.34 -2.53 -15.93
C GLY A 70 -33.79 -2.57 -17.37
N THR A 71 -32.51 -2.90 -17.54
CA THR A 71 -31.85 -3.05 -18.85
C THR A 71 -30.97 -4.30 -18.88
N THR A 72 -30.60 -4.74 -20.08
CA THR A 72 -29.56 -5.74 -20.32
C THR A 72 -28.33 -5.16 -21.00
N SER A 73 -28.31 -3.85 -21.27
CA SER A 73 -27.13 -3.17 -21.81
C SER A 73 -25.96 -3.21 -20.84
N ASP A 74 -24.74 -3.27 -21.36
CA ASP A 74 -23.54 -3.14 -20.55
C ASP A 74 -23.44 -1.74 -19.95
N ILE A 75 -23.05 -1.67 -18.68
CA ILE A 75 -22.85 -0.44 -17.94
C ILE A 75 -21.35 -0.29 -17.70
N TYR A 76 -20.77 0.82 -18.16
CA TYR A 76 -19.33 1.08 -18.11
C TYR A 76 -18.94 2.09 -17.03
N ALA A 77 -19.81 3.06 -16.74
CA ALA A 77 -19.51 4.17 -15.87
C ALA A 77 -20.52 4.31 -14.74
N ILE A 78 -20.03 4.69 -13.57
CA ILE A 78 -20.84 5.00 -12.39
C ILE A 78 -20.28 6.24 -11.68
N TYR A 79 -21.18 7.10 -11.25
CA TYR A 79 -20.86 8.28 -10.47
C TYR A 79 -21.94 8.57 -9.43
N PHE A 80 -21.55 8.81 -8.17
CA PHE A 80 -22.46 9.26 -7.13
C PHE A 80 -22.01 10.60 -6.55
N LEU A 81 -22.95 11.54 -6.46
CA LEU A 81 -22.74 12.84 -5.81
C LEU A 81 -22.77 12.72 -4.29
N ASN A 82 -23.56 11.79 -3.77
CA ASN A 82 -23.73 11.46 -2.36
C ASN A 82 -24.34 10.04 -2.26
N SER A 83 -24.65 9.56 -1.06
CA SER A 83 -25.18 8.20 -0.86
C SER A 83 -26.59 7.94 -1.44
N PHE A 84 -27.29 8.98 -1.92
CA PHE A 84 -28.64 8.89 -2.47
C PHE A 84 -28.71 9.16 -3.98
N THR A 85 -27.95 10.13 -4.47
CA THR A 85 -28.05 10.60 -5.86
C THR A 85 -26.85 10.13 -6.68
N GLY A 86 -27.12 9.37 -7.74
CA GLY A 86 -26.10 8.83 -8.63
C GLY A 86 -26.62 8.55 -10.04
N TRP A 87 -25.67 8.34 -10.93
CA TRP A 87 -25.89 8.04 -12.34
C TRP A 87 -25.03 6.86 -12.76
N VAL A 88 -25.57 6.05 -13.66
CA VAL A 88 -24.83 4.98 -14.35
C VAL A 88 -25.04 5.11 -15.84
N ALA A 89 -24.02 4.78 -16.61
CA ALA A 89 -24.06 4.96 -18.06
C ALA A 89 -23.27 3.86 -18.77
N GLY A 90 -23.64 3.57 -20.02
CA GLY A 90 -22.97 2.56 -20.83
C GLY A 90 -23.55 2.50 -22.24
N ASP A 91 -23.78 1.29 -22.74
CA ASP A 91 -24.28 1.06 -24.09
C ASP A 91 -25.76 1.41 -24.24
N PHE A 92 -26.03 2.56 -24.86
CA PHE A 92 -27.38 3.09 -25.09
C PHE A 92 -28.21 3.26 -23.80
N VAL A 93 -27.56 3.24 -22.64
CA VAL A 93 -28.19 3.33 -21.32
C VAL A 93 -27.62 4.49 -20.53
N LEU A 94 -28.51 5.27 -19.92
CA LEU A 94 -28.21 6.26 -18.90
C LEU A 94 -29.31 6.16 -17.83
N LEU A 95 -28.94 5.75 -16.63
CA LEU A 95 -29.88 5.66 -15.51
C LEU A 95 -29.49 6.65 -14.41
N LYS A 96 -30.49 7.09 -13.66
CA LYS A 96 -30.34 7.95 -12.49
C LYS A 96 -31.06 7.33 -11.29
N THR A 97 -30.50 7.54 -10.12
CA THR A 97 -31.18 7.26 -8.86
C THR A 97 -31.14 8.49 -7.96
N THR A 98 -32.16 8.64 -7.11
CA THR A 98 -32.24 9.63 -6.04
C THR A 98 -32.51 8.99 -4.67
N ASN A 99 -32.49 7.66 -4.60
CA ASN A 99 -32.74 6.86 -3.39
C ASN A 99 -31.65 5.81 -3.15
N GLY A 100 -30.44 6.06 -3.64
CA GLY A 100 -29.28 5.20 -3.41
C GLY A 100 -29.37 3.86 -4.14
N GLY A 101 -30.09 3.83 -5.28
CA GLY A 101 -30.23 2.68 -6.16
C GLY A 101 -31.32 1.68 -5.75
N THR A 102 -32.20 2.03 -4.79
CA THR A 102 -33.42 1.23 -4.55
C THR A 102 -34.28 1.18 -5.81
N SER A 103 -34.28 2.26 -6.60
CA SER A 103 -34.81 2.28 -7.96
C SER A 103 -33.92 3.11 -8.88
N TRP A 104 -33.94 2.75 -10.17
CA TRP A 104 -33.22 3.43 -11.24
C TRP A 104 -34.21 3.93 -12.29
N GLU A 105 -34.15 5.23 -12.59
CA GLU A 105 -34.94 5.90 -13.63
C GLU A 105 -34.11 5.93 -14.92
N ASN A 106 -34.71 5.52 -16.04
CA ASN A 106 -34.09 5.60 -17.35
C ASN A 106 -34.20 7.03 -17.92
N LEU A 107 -33.05 7.64 -18.23
CA LEU A 107 -32.99 8.97 -18.83
C LEU A 107 -32.83 8.88 -20.35
N PRO A 108 -33.34 9.86 -21.12
CA PRO A 108 -33.17 9.88 -22.56
C PRO A 108 -31.68 9.90 -22.96
N THR A 109 -31.29 8.95 -23.80
CA THR A 109 -29.92 8.85 -24.33
C THR A 109 -29.80 9.41 -25.75
N LYS A 110 -30.80 10.14 -26.25
CA LYS A 110 -30.83 10.58 -27.66
C LYS A 110 -29.47 11.19 -28.07
N ASP A 111 -28.82 10.54 -29.03
CA ASP A 111 -27.48 10.84 -29.59
C ASP A 111 -26.25 10.46 -28.73
N LEU A 112 -26.46 9.79 -27.60
CA LEU A 112 -25.42 9.21 -26.75
C LEU A 112 -25.35 7.70 -26.98
N THR A 113 -24.24 7.24 -27.55
CA THR A 113 -23.89 5.83 -27.67
C THR A 113 -22.53 5.60 -27.02
N PHE A 114 -22.37 4.43 -26.38
CA PHE A 114 -21.13 4.03 -25.70
C PHE A 114 -20.60 5.12 -24.75
N ILE A 115 -21.27 5.35 -23.62
CA ILE A 115 -20.79 6.29 -22.59
C ILE A 115 -19.80 5.55 -21.69
N SER A 116 -18.51 5.93 -21.77
CA SER A 116 -17.44 5.30 -21.01
C SER A 116 -17.11 6.04 -19.71
N SER A 117 -17.50 7.31 -19.58
CA SER A 117 -17.26 8.10 -18.37
C SER A 117 -18.37 9.11 -18.11
N ILE A 118 -18.66 9.33 -16.84
CA ILE A 118 -19.67 10.29 -16.37
C ILE A 118 -19.19 10.95 -15.08
N GLN A 119 -19.35 12.26 -14.98
CA GLN A 119 -19.04 13.01 -13.76
C GLN A 119 -19.97 14.20 -13.60
N PHE A 120 -20.49 14.39 -12.39
CA PHE A 120 -21.23 15.60 -12.01
C PHE A 120 -20.42 16.44 -11.02
N ILE A 121 -20.61 17.77 -11.06
CA ILE A 121 -20.02 18.69 -10.07
C ILE A 121 -21.05 19.17 -9.03
N ASN A 122 -22.34 18.99 -9.35
CA ASN A 122 -23.47 19.26 -8.48
C ASN A 122 -24.68 18.45 -8.99
N LYS A 123 -25.84 18.59 -8.35
CA LYS A 123 -27.05 17.80 -8.68
C LYS A 123 -27.58 17.99 -10.11
N ASP A 124 -27.25 19.09 -10.78
CA ASP A 124 -27.83 19.47 -12.08
C ASP A 124 -26.79 19.48 -13.20
N THR A 125 -25.53 19.81 -12.92
CA THR A 125 -24.47 20.02 -13.92
C THR A 125 -23.48 18.87 -13.93
N GLY A 126 -23.31 18.26 -15.11
CA GLY A 126 -22.39 17.15 -15.33
C GLY A 126 -21.96 17.01 -16.79
N TRP A 127 -20.98 16.14 -16.99
CA TRP A 127 -20.41 15.81 -18.29
C TRP A 127 -20.34 14.30 -18.47
N VAL A 128 -20.44 13.88 -19.72
CA VAL A 128 -20.15 12.51 -20.18
C VAL A 128 -19.12 12.55 -21.28
N SER A 129 -18.33 11.47 -21.39
CA SER A 129 -17.48 11.19 -22.53
C SER A 129 -17.70 9.77 -23.04
N GLY A 130 -17.39 9.53 -24.31
CA GLY A 130 -17.54 8.23 -24.94
C GLY A 130 -17.24 8.27 -26.44
N ALA A 131 -17.82 7.33 -27.19
CA ALA A 131 -17.61 7.22 -28.64
C ALA A 131 -18.12 8.46 -29.40
N MET A 132 -19.19 9.09 -28.91
CA MET A 132 -19.79 10.28 -29.55
C MET A 132 -19.15 11.61 -29.10
N GLY A 133 -18.07 11.57 -28.33
CA GLY A 133 -17.37 12.76 -27.81
C GLY A 133 -17.85 13.18 -26.42
N ILE A 134 -17.74 14.48 -26.12
CA ILE A 134 -18.07 15.09 -24.84
C ILE A 134 -19.42 15.80 -24.93
N PHE A 135 -20.29 15.52 -23.96
CA PHE A 135 -21.56 16.22 -23.78
C PHE A 135 -21.68 16.78 -22.37
N LYS A 136 -22.45 17.85 -22.24
CA LYS A 136 -22.73 18.53 -20.98
C LYS A 136 -24.22 18.62 -20.71
N THR A 137 -24.62 18.34 -19.47
CA THR A 137 -25.97 18.59 -18.97
C THR A 137 -25.95 19.71 -17.93
N THR A 138 -27.07 20.43 -17.83
CA THR A 138 -27.36 21.39 -16.75
C THR A 138 -28.72 21.12 -16.11
N ASN A 139 -29.29 19.94 -16.35
CA ASN A 139 -30.60 19.51 -15.85
C ASN A 139 -30.57 18.03 -15.42
N ALA A 140 -29.48 17.62 -14.75
CA ALA A 140 -29.33 16.31 -14.11
C ALA A 140 -29.39 15.12 -15.09
N GLY A 141 -29.04 15.34 -16.36
CA GLY A 141 -29.00 14.32 -17.40
C GLY A 141 -30.30 14.15 -18.19
N THR A 142 -31.32 14.99 -17.97
CA THR A 142 -32.55 14.95 -18.77
C THR A 142 -32.27 15.30 -20.24
N ASN A 143 -31.40 16.29 -20.49
CA ASN A 143 -30.89 16.63 -21.82
C ASN A 143 -29.37 16.82 -21.78
N TRP A 144 -28.74 16.58 -22.94
CA TRP A 144 -27.30 16.67 -23.13
C TRP A 144 -26.98 17.55 -24.34
N ASN A 145 -26.11 18.54 -24.13
CA ASN A 145 -25.61 19.42 -25.18
C ASN A 145 -24.24 18.93 -25.62
N PHE A 146 -24.09 18.72 -26.93
CA PHE A 146 -22.80 18.43 -27.55
C PHE A 146 -21.78 19.54 -27.23
N GLN A 147 -20.53 19.16 -26.95
CA GLN A 147 -19.44 20.10 -26.68
C GLN A 147 -18.25 19.87 -27.62
N TYR A 148 -17.84 18.62 -27.83
CA TYR A 148 -16.64 18.30 -28.56
C TYR A 148 -16.65 16.85 -29.06
N ILE A 149 -16.07 16.58 -30.23
CA ILE A 149 -15.76 15.23 -30.69
C ILE A 149 -14.39 15.27 -31.35
N HIS A 150 -13.58 14.23 -31.14
CA HIS A 150 -12.38 14.04 -31.93
C HIS A 150 -12.74 13.22 -33.19
N PRO A 151 -12.27 13.58 -34.39
CA PRO A 151 -12.72 12.94 -35.64
C PRO A 151 -12.47 11.43 -35.73
N ILE A 152 -11.46 10.93 -35.01
CA ILE A 152 -10.97 9.55 -35.13
C ILE A 152 -10.77 8.84 -33.79
N SER A 153 -11.07 9.47 -32.65
CA SER A 153 -10.72 8.91 -31.33
C SER A 153 -11.89 8.90 -30.38
N PHE A 154 -12.04 7.80 -29.64
CA PHE A 154 -12.95 7.69 -28.51
C PHE A 154 -12.37 8.42 -27.31
N LEU A 155 -13.23 9.07 -26.53
CA LEU A 155 -12.84 9.75 -25.29
C LEU A 155 -13.26 8.90 -24.10
N TRP A 156 -12.37 7.99 -23.70
CA TRP A 156 -12.60 6.98 -22.67
C TRP A 156 -12.90 7.56 -21.29
N SER A 157 -12.26 8.66 -20.91
CA SER A 157 -12.35 9.19 -19.55
C SER A 157 -12.46 10.70 -19.51
N ILE A 158 -13.26 11.21 -18.58
CA ILE A 158 -13.36 12.63 -18.27
C ILE A 158 -13.07 12.89 -16.81
N ASN A 159 -12.38 14.00 -16.53
CA ASN A 159 -12.19 14.52 -15.20
C ASN A 159 -12.45 16.02 -15.17
N ILE A 160 -13.51 16.41 -14.48
CA ILE A 160 -13.92 17.81 -14.28
C ILE A 160 -13.51 18.24 -12.88
N LEU A 161 -12.64 19.23 -12.77
CA LEU A 161 -12.18 19.76 -11.49
C LEU A 161 -13.18 20.76 -10.90
N ASN A 162 -13.77 21.58 -11.76
CA ASN A 162 -14.77 22.58 -11.38
C ASN A 162 -15.61 22.99 -12.61
N GLN A 163 -16.50 23.97 -12.45
CA GLN A 163 -17.40 24.42 -13.52
C GLN A 163 -16.69 24.96 -14.77
N GLN A 164 -15.43 25.39 -14.66
CA GLN A 164 -14.64 25.96 -15.77
C GLN A 164 -13.58 24.99 -16.31
N THR A 165 -12.92 24.23 -15.43
CA THR A 165 -11.73 23.44 -15.79
C THR A 165 -12.03 21.94 -15.78
N GLY A 166 -11.63 21.26 -16.86
CA GLY A 166 -11.70 19.81 -16.97
C GLY A 166 -10.82 19.27 -18.10
N TRP A 167 -10.58 17.96 -18.07
CA TRP A 167 -9.79 17.22 -19.04
C TRP A 167 -10.54 15.97 -19.50
N ALA A 168 -10.30 15.53 -20.71
CA ALA A 168 -10.73 14.23 -21.20
C ALA A 168 -9.58 13.53 -21.93
N ALA A 169 -9.44 12.23 -21.73
CA ALA A 169 -8.46 11.39 -22.40
C ALA A 169 -9.15 10.34 -23.26
N GLY A 170 -8.46 9.95 -24.33
CA GLY A 170 -8.96 9.05 -25.35
C GLY A 170 -7.85 8.25 -26.02
N ASP A 171 -8.14 7.70 -27.20
CA ASP A 171 -7.21 6.80 -27.90
C ASP A 171 -5.79 7.35 -28.04
N GLU A 172 -5.58 8.56 -28.54
CA GLU A 172 -4.20 9.07 -28.67
C GLU A 172 -4.12 10.53 -28.25
N ILE A 173 -5.07 10.96 -27.41
CA ILE A 173 -5.34 12.37 -27.18
C ILE A 173 -5.73 12.67 -25.74
N ILE A 174 -5.31 13.85 -25.28
CA ILE A 174 -5.86 14.52 -24.11
C ILE A 174 -6.31 15.91 -24.53
N VAL A 175 -7.55 16.25 -24.17
CA VAL A 175 -8.12 17.58 -24.37
C VAL A 175 -8.43 18.25 -23.03
N LYS A 176 -8.37 19.58 -23.01
CA LYS A 176 -8.63 20.41 -21.83
C LYS A 176 -9.62 21.53 -22.15
N THR A 177 -10.51 21.81 -21.21
CA THR A 177 -11.31 23.03 -21.18
C THR A 177 -10.94 23.93 -19.99
N ASN A 178 -11.03 25.24 -20.19
CA ASN A 178 -10.90 26.27 -19.15
C ASN A 178 -12.11 27.22 -19.12
N ASN A 179 -13.17 26.91 -19.87
CA ASN A 179 -14.38 27.72 -20.03
C ASN A 179 -15.65 26.85 -19.93
N GLY A 180 -15.57 25.77 -19.15
CA GLY A 180 -16.73 24.94 -18.79
C GLY A 180 -17.30 24.15 -19.95
N GLY A 181 -16.46 23.80 -20.93
CA GLY A 181 -16.81 23.00 -22.10
C GLY A 181 -17.20 23.80 -23.34
N GLN A 182 -17.24 25.15 -23.28
CA GLN A 182 -17.51 25.97 -24.47
C GLN A 182 -16.49 25.71 -25.59
N SER A 183 -15.23 25.43 -25.21
CA SER A 183 -14.21 24.92 -26.11
C SER A 183 -13.32 23.90 -25.40
N TRP A 184 -12.84 22.92 -26.17
CA TRP A 184 -11.86 21.92 -25.74
C TRP A 184 -10.63 22.01 -26.64
N ASN A 185 -9.45 22.17 -26.04
CA ASN A 185 -8.19 22.28 -26.75
C ASN A 185 -7.37 21.01 -26.55
N ILE A 186 -6.71 20.55 -27.59
CA ILE A 186 -5.75 19.44 -27.53
C ILE A 186 -4.55 19.89 -26.71
N VAL A 187 -4.19 19.10 -25.70
CA VAL A 187 -3.03 19.34 -24.82
C VAL A 187 -2.03 18.17 -24.83
N LEU A 188 -2.40 17.06 -25.45
CA LEU A 188 -1.53 15.95 -25.82
C LEU A 188 -2.17 15.24 -27.02
N ASP A 189 -1.39 14.89 -28.05
CA ASP A 189 -1.83 14.12 -29.21
C ASP A 189 -0.74 13.16 -29.71
N ASN A 190 -1.10 12.27 -30.65
CA ASN A 190 -0.21 11.28 -31.27
C ASN A 190 0.54 10.42 -30.24
N VAL A 191 -0.13 10.10 -29.14
CA VAL A 191 0.39 9.18 -28.12
C VAL A 191 0.38 7.78 -28.70
N TYR A 192 1.40 6.97 -28.38
CA TYR A 192 1.53 5.61 -28.90
C TYR A 192 0.47 4.61 -28.38
N ALA A 193 -0.42 5.03 -27.48
CA ALA A 193 -1.33 4.15 -26.75
C ALA A 193 -2.68 4.81 -26.41
N PRO A 194 -3.79 4.04 -26.54
CA PRO A 194 -5.09 4.33 -25.92
C PRO A 194 -5.02 4.72 -24.45
N LEU A 195 -5.48 5.92 -24.10
CA LEU A 195 -5.57 6.39 -22.71
C LEU A 195 -6.98 6.16 -22.16
N PHE A 196 -7.13 5.17 -21.28
CA PHE A 196 -8.41 4.73 -20.74
C PHE A 196 -8.89 5.52 -19.52
N CYS A 197 -7.98 6.17 -18.79
CA CYS A 197 -8.32 6.92 -17.58
C CYS A 197 -7.52 8.21 -17.47
N ILE A 198 -8.17 9.31 -17.06
CA ILE A 198 -7.51 10.57 -16.69
C ILE A 198 -7.97 11.02 -15.31
N LYS A 199 -7.03 11.48 -14.48
CA LYS A 199 -7.29 11.98 -13.12
C LYS A 199 -6.38 13.16 -12.79
N PHE A 200 -6.99 14.30 -12.49
CA PHE A 200 -6.34 15.44 -11.87
C PHE A 200 -6.79 15.55 -10.41
N VAL A 201 -5.82 15.71 -9.49
CA VAL A 201 -6.09 15.95 -8.07
C VAL A 201 -6.20 17.43 -7.74
N ASN A 202 -5.65 18.28 -8.60
CA ASN A 202 -5.77 19.73 -8.54
C ASN A 202 -5.58 20.33 -9.95
N ARG A 203 -5.47 21.65 -10.05
CA ARG A 203 -5.35 22.33 -11.36
C ARG A 203 -4.07 22.00 -12.14
N ASP A 204 -3.04 21.51 -11.46
CA ASP A 204 -1.68 21.35 -11.98
C ASP A 204 -1.28 19.86 -12.12
N MET A 205 -1.57 19.07 -11.09
CA MET A 205 -1.14 17.66 -10.95
C MET A 205 -2.20 16.71 -11.50
N GLY A 206 -1.83 15.92 -12.51
CA GLY A 206 -2.69 14.90 -13.07
C GLY A 206 -1.95 13.78 -13.78
N TRP A 207 -2.64 12.65 -13.95
CA TRP A 207 -2.15 11.44 -14.58
C TRP A 207 -3.16 10.95 -15.60
N SER A 208 -2.65 10.36 -16.68
CA SER A 208 -3.43 9.60 -17.65
C SER A 208 -2.81 8.22 -17.82
N VAL A 209 -3.62 7.18 -17.83
CA VAL A 209 -3.15 5.79 -17.96
C VAL A 209 -3.90 5.03 -19.04
N GLY A 210 -3.28 4.01 -19.59
CA GLY A 210 -3.79 3.38 -20.80
C GLY A 210 -3.18 2.04 -21.19
N ALA A 211 -3.33 1.72 -22.47
CA ALA A 211 -2.79 0.53 -23.08
C ALA A 211 -1.26 0.48 -23.07
N TYR A 212 -0.72 -0.73 -23.22
CA TYR A 212 0.72 -0.99 -23.24
C TYR A 212 1.44 -0.41 -22.01
N GLY A 213 0.77 -0.45 -20.85
CA GLY A 213 1.29 0.09 -19.59
C GLY A 213 1.51 1.61 -19.58
N ALA A 214 0.88 2.36 -20.48
CA ALA A 214 1.06 3.81 -20.61
C ALA A 214 0.70 4.54 -19.32
N ILE A 215 1.61 5.40 -18.85
CA ILE A 215 1.40 6.32 -17.72
C ILE A 215 1.99 7.68 -18.09
N PHE A 216 1.14 8.68 -18.24
CA PHE A 216 1.55 10.07 -18.46
C PHE A 216 1.24 10.91 -17.24
N LYS A 217 2.19 11.72 -16.79
CA LYS A 217 2.06 12.66 -15.66
C LYS A 217 2.21 14.09 -16.13
N SER A 218 1.33 14.96 -15.67
CA SER A 218 1.44 16.41 -15.81
C SER A 218 1.64 17.05 -14.43
N THR A 219 2.50 18.06 -14.39
CA THR A 219 2.73 18.92 -13.20
C THR A 219 2.32 20.38 -13.43
N ASN A 220 1.71 20.69 -14.58
CA ASN A 220 1.35 22.06 -14.99
C ASN A 220 -0.01 22.13 -15.70
N GLY A 221 -0.94 21.26 -15.31
CA GLY A 221 -2.32 21.30 -15.78
C GLY A 221 -2.52 20.79 -17.20
N GLY A 222 -1.61 19.96 -17.69
CA GLY A 222 -1.60 19.36 -19.01
C GLY A 222 -0.84 20.18 -20.05
N ALA A 223 -0.14 21.26 -19.68
CA ALA A 223 0.68 21.99 -20.66
C ALA A 223 1.90 21.18 -21.12
N ASN A 224 2.45 20.31 -20.25
CA ASN A 224 3.45 19.31 -20.58
C ASN A 224 3.08 17.97 -19.92
N TRP A 225 3.47 16.87 -20.55
CA TRP A 225 3.28 15.50 -20.06
C TRP A 225 4.61 14.74 -20.07
N PHE A 226 4.87 14.00 -18.99
CA PHE A 226 6.03 13.14 -18.82
C PHE A 226 5.58 11.68 -18.84
N ASP A 227 6.26 10.87 -19.63
CA ASP A 227 6.03 9.43 -19.69
C ASP A 227 6.71 8.74 -18.48
N GLN A 228 5.92 7.99 -17.71
CA GLN A 228 6.32 7.21 -16.53
C GLN A 228 5.94 5.73 -16.67
N SER A 229 5.77 5.25 -17.90
CA SER A 229 5.26 3.91 -18.19
C SER A 229 6.13 2.82 -17.58
N VAL A 230 5.48 1.82 -16.97
CA VAL A 230 6.14 0.78 -16.14
C VAL A 230 6.32 -0.56 -16.83
N ASN A 231 5.72 -0.77 -18.00
CA ASN A 231 5.79 -2.01 -18.76
C ASN A 231 5.55 -1.74 -20.25
N SER A 232 6.37 -2.30 -21.13
CA SER A 232 6.21 -2.21 -22.59
C SER A 232 5.60 -3.48 -23.21
N ASP A 233 4.98 -4.34 -22.40
CA ASP A 233 4.28 -5.52 -22.89
C ASP A 233 3.01 -5.13 -23.66
N ASN A 234 2.89 -5.66 -24.87
CA ASN A 234 1.81 -5.36 -25.82
C ASN A 234 0.42 -5.79 -25.34
N TRP A 235 0.31 -6.60 -24.28
CA TRP A 235 -0.98 -7.06 -23.74
C TRP A 235 -1.33 -6.50 -22.36
N PHE A 236 -0.55 -5.55 -21.86
CA PHE A 236 -0.78 -4.97 -20.54
C PHE A 236 -1.59 -3.65 -20.62
N TYR A 237 -2.78 -3.62 -20.03
CA TYR A 237 -3.68 -2.47 -20.06
C TYR A 237 -3.92 -1.91 -18.65
N LEU A 238 -3.68 -0.61 -18.45
CA LEU A 238 -4.06 0.14 -17.25
C LEU A 238 -5.41 0.82 -17.48
N ASN A 239 -6.46 0.28 -16.86
CA ASN A 239 -7.84 0.67 -17.13
C ASN A 239 -8.33 1.81 -16.22
N SER A 240 -7.78 1.92 -15.02
CA SER A 240 -8.30 2.86 -14.02
C SER A 240 -7.20 3.40 -13.11
N ALA A 241 -7.37 4.65 -12.71
CA ALA A 241 -6.50 5.34 -11.77
C ALA A 241 -7.33 6.01 -10.67
N HIS A 242 -6.78 6.01 -9.46
CA HIS A 242 -7.27 6.80 -8.34
C HIS A 242 -6.10 7.45 -7.63
N PHE A 243 -6.16 8.77 -7.46
CA PHE A 243 -5.15 9.52 -6.71
C PHE A 243 -5.80 10.22 -5.52
N TYR A 244 -5.30 9.93 -4.32
CA TYR A 244 -5.76 10.58 -3.09
C TYR A 244 -5.21 12.01 -2.99
N ASN A 245 -3.96 12.20 -3.41
CA ASN A 245 -3.30 13.50 -3.46
C ASN A 245 -2.21 13.49 -4.55
N SER A 246 -1.36 14.52 -4.59
CA SER A 246 -0.32 14.67 -5.61
C SER A 246 0.84 13.66 -5.52
N SER A 247 0.94 12.93 -4.41
CA SER A 247 2.02 11.99 -4.11
C SER A 247 1.51 10.55 -4.00
N THR A 248 0.28 10.34 -3.55
CA THR A 248 -0.27 9.00 -3.29
C THR A 248 -1.37 8.63 -4.27
N GLY A 249 -1.20 7.50 -4.96
CA GLY A 249 -2.17 7.00 -5.93
C GLY A 249 -2.02 5.53 -6.28
N TRP A 250 -3.01 5.00 -6.97
CA TRP A 250 -3.13 3.61 -7.39
C TRP A 250 -3.63 3.50 -8.82
N LEU A 251 -3.13 2.49 -9.53
CA LEU A 251 -3.54 2.15 -10.89
C LEU A 251 -4.00 0.68 -10.90
N ALA A 252 -5.11 0.40 -11.56
CA ALA A 252 -5.61 -0.95 -11.77
C ALA A 252 -5.60 -1.31 -13.25
N GLY A 253 -5.14 -2.51 -13.55
CA GLY A 253 -5.06 -3.01 -14.91
C GLY A 253 -4.43 -4.39 -14.99
N GLY A 254 -4.90 -5.23 -15.90
CA GLY A 254 -4.38 -6.58 -15.98
C GLY A 254 -4.62 -7.37 -14.69
N ASP A 255 -3.71 -8.28 -14.40
CA ASP A 255 -3.55 -9.03 -13.15
C ASP A 255 -2.91 -8.21 -12.01
N THR A 256 -2.95 -6.88 -12.10
CA THR A 256 -2.08 -6.00 -11.30
C THR A 256 -2.77 -4.77 -10.76
N ILE A 257 -2.38 -4.37 -9.55
CA ILE A 257 -2.59 -3.04 -8.99
C ILE A 257 -1.23 -2.41 -8.67
N TYR A 258 -0.96 -1.24 -9.22
CA TYR A 258 0.21 -0.45 -8.86
C TYR A 258 -0.15 0.57 -7.79
N SER A 259 0.81 0.89 -6.91
CA SER A 259 0.69 1.99 -5.96
C SER A 259 1.94 2.87 -5.98
N THR A 260 1.76 4.15 -5.64
CA THR A 260 2.85 5.11 -5.49
C THR A 260 2.62 5.99 -4.26
N THR A 261 3.72 6.43 -3.65
CA THR A 261 3.74 7.41 -2.54
C THR A 261 4.59 8.63 -2.87
N ASN A 262 5.14 8.71 -4.08
CA ASN A 262 5.98 9.79 -4.59
C ASN A 262 5.48 10.33 -5.95
N GLY A 263 4.18 10.20 -6.22
CA GLY A 263 3.53 10.78 -7.39
C GLY A 263 3.93 10.11 -8.70
N GLY A 264 4.28 8.82 -8.65
CA GLY A 264 4.64 8.03 -9.83
C GLY A 264 6.12 8.07 -10.21
N ASP A 265 6.99 8.69 -9.39
CA ASP A 265 8.43 8.61 -9.61
C ASP A 265 8.93 7.16 -9.39
N ASN A 266 8.27 6.42 -8.50
CA ASN A 266 8.37 4.96 -8.39
C ASN A 266 6.97 4.34 -8.24
N TRP A 267 6.82 3.14 -8.79
CA TRP A 267 5.59 2.34 -8.70
C TRP A 267 5.87 0.99 -8.05
N SER A 268 5.07 0.63 -7.04
CA SER A 268 5.08 -0.69 -6.42
C SER A 268 4.02 -1.58 -7.07
N ARG A 269 4.44 -2.71 -7.63
CA ARG A 269 3.54 -3.68 -8.27
C ARG A 269 2.95 -4.64 -7.24
N ASN A 270 1.63 -4.77 -7.20
CA ASN A 270 0.92 -5.80 -6.46
C ASN A 270 0.14 -6.69 -7.44
N SER A 271 0.56 -7.95 -7.57
CA SER A 271 -0.22 -8.92 -8.35
C SER A 271 -1.47 -9.31 -7.57
N ILE A 272 -2.59 -9.42 -8.27
CA ILE A 272 -3.85 -9.90 -7.70
C ILE A 272 -4.10 -11.39 -7.98
N GLY A 273 -3.10 -12.10 -8.54
CA GLY A 273 -3.20 -13.51 -8.91
C GLY A 273 -3.98 -13.70 -10.22
N ASN A 274 -4.99 -14.57 -10.19
CA ASN A 274 -5.78 -14.87 -11.38
C ASN A 274 -6.90 -13.86 -11.59
N GLY A 275 -6.93 -13.26 -12.79
CA GLY A 275 -8.00 -12.41 -13.29
C GLY A 275 -7.56 -10.97 -13.57
N TYR A 276 -8.53 -10.11 -13.86
CA TYR A 276 -8.25 -8.76 -14.38
C TYR A 276 -8.97 -7.69 -13.58
N ALA A 277 -8.24 -6.67 -13.11
CA ALA A 277 -8.82 -5.48 -12.49
C ALA A 277 -9.11 -4.41 -13.55
N TYR A 278 -10.35 -3.93 -13.58
CA TYR A 278 -10.82 -2.91 -14.53
C TYR A 278 -11.06 -1.56 -13.88
N ALA A 279 -11.45 -1.53 -12.60
CA ALA A 279 -11.69 -0.28 -11.90
C ALA A 279 -11.18 -0.30 -10.47
N ILE A 280 -10.80 0.88 -9.98
CA ILE A 280 -10.29 1.09 -8.63
C ILE A 280 -10.90 2.34 -8.00
N SER A 281 -11.25 2.25 -6.72
CA SER A 281 -11.81 3.35 -5.94
C SER A 281 -11.23 3.34 -4.54
N PHE A 282 -10.86 4.51 -4.02
CA PHE A 282 -10.34 4.67 -2.66
C PHE A 282 -11.13 5.69 -1.86
N ILE A 283 -11.11 5.51 -0.54
CA ILE A 283 -11.50 6.49 0.46
C ILE A 283 -10.31 6.69 1.39
N GLY A 284 -9.73 7.90 1.36
CA GLY A 284 -8.46 8.17 2.03
C GLY A 284 -7.29 7.48 1.33
N ASN A 285 -6.23 7.19 2.08
CA ASN A 285 -5.02 6.56 1.56
C ASN A 285 -4.90 5.06 1.88
N ASN A 286 -5.79 4.51 2.69
CA ASN A 286 -5.67 3.15 3.21
C ASN A 286 -6.78 2.23 2.72
N THR A 287 -8.01 2.73 2.58
CA THR A 287 -9.16 1.88 2.26
C THR A 287 -9.51 2.00 0.78
N GLY A 288 -9.42 0.90 0.06
CA GLY A 288 -9.69 0.86 -1.37
C GLY A 288 -10.36 -0.43 -1.83
N TRP A 289 -10.96 -0.37 -3.01
CA TRP A 289 -11.63 -1.47 -3.67
C TRP A 289 -11.21 -1.52 -5.12
N ALA A 290 -11.06 -2.72 -5.65
CA ALA A 290 -10.86 -2.96 -7.08
C ALA A 290 -11.86 -4.01 -7.57
N VAL A 291 -12.35 -3.86 -8.79
CA VAL A 291 -13.29 -4.80 -9.42
C VAL A 291 -12.87 -5.11 -10.85
N GLY A 292 -13.35 -6.23 -11.40
CA GLY A 292 -13.08 -6.52 -12.80
C GLY A 292 -13.69 -7.82 -13.35
N TYR A 293 -12.90 -8.52 -14.15
CA TYR A 293 -13.31 -9.70 -14.93
C TYR A 293 -13.87 -10.81 -14.05
N GLU A 294 -14.92 -11.49 -14.54
CA GLU A 294 -15.60 -12.60 -13.86
C GLU A 294 -16.04 -12.29 -12.41
N GLY A 295 -16.35 -11.03 -12.12
CA GLY A 295 -16.92 -10.62 -10.84
C GLY A 295 -15.89 -10.47 -9.72
N ILE A 296 -14.59 -10.49 -10.04
CA ILE A 296 -13.52 -10.23 -9.08
C ILE A 296 -13.79 -8.93 -8.36
N THR A 297 -13.73 -9.00 -7.04
CA THR A 297 -13.81 -7.84 -6.15
C THR A 297 -12.73 -8.00 -5.09
N LEU A 298 -11.93 -6.97 -4.94
CA LEU A 298 -10.85 -6.89 -3.97
C LEU A 298 -11.07 -5.71 -3.04
N LYS A 299 -10.57 -5.81 -1.83
CA LYS A 299 -10.52 -4.72 -0.86
C LYS A 299 -9.12 -4.64 -0.26
N THR A 300 -8.74 -3.44 0.15
CA THR A 300 -7.58 -3.22 1.02
C THR A 300 -7.95 -2.25 2.13
N THR A 301 -7.29 -2.39 3.28
CA THR A 301 -7.34 -1.44 4.41
C THR A 301 -5.96 -0.85 4.73
N THR A 302 -4.97 -1.08 3.86
CA THR A 302 -3.57 -0.74 4.05
C THR A 302 -2.99 0.06 2.88
N GLY A 303 -3.82 0.45 1.91
CA GLY A 303 -3.36 1.06 0.67
C GLY A 303 -2.71 0.05 -0.28
N GLY A 304 -3.01 -1.23 -0.11
CA GLY A 304 -2.37 -2.32 -0.84
C GLY A 304 -1.01 -2.74 -0.29
N ASN A 305 -0.56 -2.16 0.82
CA ASN A 305 0.70 -2.52 1.45
C ASN A 305 0.63 -3.87 2.16
N SER A 306 1.69 -4.67 2.03
CA SER A 306 1.91 -5.87 2.81
C SER A 306 2.86 -5.63 3.98
N PHE A 307 2.65 -6.34 5.09
CA PHE A 307 3.50 -6.26 6.28
C PHE A 307 3.96 -7.65 6.70
N SER A 308 5.26 -7.85 6.90
CA SER A 308 5.81 -9.09 7.47
C SER A 308 6.40 -8.78 8.84
N ASN A 309 5.95 -9.49 9.89
CA ASN A 309 6.34 -9.22 11.27
C ASN A 309 7.40 -10.22 11.76
N LEU A 310 8.38 -9.71 12.52
CA LEU A 310 9.37 -10.51 13.24
C LEU A 310 9.25 -10.25 14.74
N ASN A 311 9.06 -11.32 15.50
CA ASN A 311 9.24 -11.37 16.94
C ASN A 311 10.62 -11.96 17.24
N LEU A 312 11.59 -11.10 17.51
CA LEU A 312 12.96 -11.50 17.84
C LEU A 312 13.16 -11.46 19.36
N ILE A 313 13.83 -12.47 19.92
CA ILE A 313 14.39 -12.41 21.28
C ILE A 313 15.91 -12.44 21.15
N THR A 314 16.56 -11.39 21.63
CA THR A 314 18.03 -11.27 21.64
C THR A 314 18.49 -10.41 22.81
N PHE A 315 19.74 -10.63 23.24
CA PHE A 315 20.38 -9.89 24.32
C PHE A 315 21.76 -9.39 23.89
N ILE A 316 22.20 -8.29 24.47
CA ILE A 316 23.54 -7.73 24.33
C ILE A 316 24.31 -8.02 25.62
N GLU A 317 25.50 -8.60 25.51
CA GLU A 317 26.32 -9.03 26.65
C GLU A 317 26.49 -7.93 27.69
N GLY A 318 26.91 -6.73 27.27
CA GLY A 318 27.18 -5.63 28.20
C GLY A 318 25.93 -5.07 28.87
N LEU A 319 24.78 -5.12 28.19
CA LEU A 319 23.54 -4.54 28.70
C LEU A 319 22.71 -5.49 29.59
N TYR A 320 23.13 -6.75 29.71
CA TYR A 320 22.38 -7.79 30.42
C TYR A 320 22.85 -7.95 31.88
N ASP A 321 21.90 -7.91 32.81
CA ASP A 321 22.15 -8.19 34.23
C ASP A 321 21.62 -9.58 34.61
N SER A 322 22.55 -10.46 34.95
CA SER A 322 22.25 -11.83 35.39
C SER A 322 21.61 -11.93 36.78
N GLN A 323 21.57 -10.86 37.58
CA GLN A 323 20.89 -10.88 38.88
C GLN A 323 19.40 -10.62 38.73
N SER A 324 19.04 -9.60 37.94
CA SER A 324 17.63 -9.30 37.64
C SER A 324 17.06 -10.13 36.49
N HIS A 325 17.91 -10.80 35.71
CA HIS A 325 17.57 -11.49 34.46
C HIS A 325 16.94 -10.55 33.42
N LEU A 326 17.40 -9.30 33.39
CA LEU A 326 16.89 -8.25 32.51
C LEU A 326 18.05 -7.56 31.80
N GLN A 327 17.77 -7.05 30.62
CA GLN A 327 18.64 -6.17 29.85
C GLN A 327 18.17 -4.72 29.96
N ILE A 328 19.12 -3.78 29.88
CA ILE A 328 18.82 -2.37 29.60
C ILE A 328 18.32 -2.24 28.16
N ALA A 329 17.12 -1.68 28.01
CA ALA A 329 16.51 -1.48 26.70
C ALA A 329 17.36 -0.54 25.82
N ASP A 330 17.70 -0.98 24.61
CA ASP A 330 18.48 -0.17 23.66
C ASP A 330 18.05 -0.43 22.20
N THR A 331 18.57 0.39 21.29
CA THR A 331 18.24 0.39 19.87
C THR A 331 19.03 -0.66 19.11
N LEU A 332 18.33 -1.61 18.48
CA LEU A 332 18.91 -2.57 17.54
C LEU A 332 18.51 -2.23 16.11
N THR A 333 19.40 -2.57 15.19
CA THR A 333 19.14 -2.57 13.74
C THR A 333 19.13 -4.01 13.25
N VAL A 334 18.05 -4.43 12.60
CA VAL A 334 17.97 -5.74 11.93
C VAL A 334 17.91 -5.51 10.43
N GLN A 335 18.88 -6.11 9.74
CA GLN A 335 18.92 -6.13 8.29
C GLN A 335 18.55 -7.53 7.80
N LEU A 336 17.61 -7.60 6.86
CA LEU A 336 17.29 -8.81 6.13
C LEU A 336 18.23 -8.92 4.93
N ARG A 337 18.96 -10.02 4.87
CA ARG A 337 19.96 -10.31 3.85
C ARG A 337 19.47 -11.48 2.99
N ASN A 338 19.70 -11.41 1.68
CA ASN A 338 19.41 -12.54 0.79
C ASN A 338 20.07 -13.82 1.32
N TYR A 339 19.45 -14.99 1.13
CA TYR A 339 20.00 -16.27 1.61
C TYR A 339 21.13 -16.83 0.73
N TYR A 340 21.44 -16.18 -0.40
CA TYR A 340 22.48 -16.56 -1.35
C TYR A 340 23.54 -15.48 -1.45
N SER A 341 24.80 -15.89 -1.67
CA SER A 341 25.93 -14.98 -1.91
C SER A 341 25.62 -14.04 -3.09
N PRO A 342 25.90 -12.72 -2.98
CA PRO A 342 26.71 -12.05 -1.95
C PRO A 342 25.93 -11.56 -0.73
N TYR A 343 24.77 -12.17 -0.42
CA TYR A 343 23.93 -11.85 0.74
C TYR A 343 23.56 -10.36 0.80
N SER A 344 23.19 -9.78 -0.34
CA SER A 344 22.85 -8.36 -0.42
C SER A 344 21.70 -8.00 0.53
N GLN A 345 21.75 -6.79 1.09
CA GLN A 345 20.69 -6.24 1.92
C GLN A 345 19.38 -6.10 1.13
N VAL A 346 18.28 -6.51 1.75
CA VAL A 346 16.93 -6.47 1.19
C VAL A 346 16.08 -5.44 1.91
N LYS A 347 16.08 -5.46 3.24
CA LYS A 347 15.35 -4.53 4.11
C LYS A 347 16.14 -4.27 5.39
N THR A 348 15.87 -3.13 6.02
CA THR A 348 16.44 -2.75 7.30
C THR A 348 15.35 -2.12 8.14
N GLU A 349 15.24 -2.55 9.40
CA GLU A 349 14.34 -1.94 10.37
C GLU A 349 15.08 -1.74 11.69
N ASN A 350 14.73 -0.66 12.38
CA ASN A 350 15.30 -0.28 13.67
C ASN A 350 14.22 -0.27 14.72
N GLY A 351 14.61 -0.44 15.98
CA GLY A 351 13.73 -0.19 17.11
C GLY A 351 14.39 -0.58 18.42
N VAL A 352 13.62 -0.49 19.50
CA VAL A 352 14.14 -0.62 20.86
C VAL A 352 13.74 -1.97 21.45
N THR A 353 14.69 -2.71 22.00
CA THR A 353 14.44 -3.96 22.72
C THR A 353 13.71 -3.67 24.03
N SER A 354 12.80 -4.53 24.46
CA SER A 354 12.33 -4.50 25.85
C SER A 354 13.35 -5.16 26.79
N SER A 355 13.15 -4.98 28.10
CA SER A 355 14.07 -5.48 29.13
C SER A 355 14.18 -7.00 29.21
N ASN A 356 13.24 -7.73 28.63
CA ASN A 356 13.31 -9.18 28.47
C ASN A 356 13.94 -9.64 27.13
N GLY A 357 14.57 -8.73 26.39
CA GLY A 357 15.21 -9.00 25.10
C GLY A 357 14.24 -9.12 23.91
N PHE A 358 12.93 -8.95 24.13
CA PHE A 358 11.96 -8.99 23.04
C PHE A 358 12.08 -7.76 22.15
N PHE A 359 12.02 -8.00 20.84
CA PHE A 359 12.14 -6.99 19.82
C PHE A 359 11.18 -7.30 18.66
N GLY A 360 10.11 -6.51 18.59
CA GLY A 360 9.09 -6.62 17.55
C GLY A 360 9.40 -5.69 16.38
N LEU A 361 9.47 -6.24 15.18
CA LEU A 361 9.74 -5.52 13.94
C LEU A 361 8.67 -5.79 12.89
N THR A 362 8.42 -4.79 12.03
CA THR A 362 7.48 -4.89 10.92
C THR A 362 8.17 -4.42 9.63
N PHE A 363 8.29 -5.31 8.66
CA PHE A 363 8.87 -5.01 7.36
C PHE A 363 7.77 -4.72 6.33
N LEU A 364 7.78 -3.51 5.77
CA LEU A 364 6.83 -3.08 4.75
C LEU A 364 7.19 -3.64 3.36
N ASN A 365 6.22 -4.24 2.69
CA ASN A 365 6.31 -4.79 1.33
C ASN A 365 7.53 -5.70 1.15
N LEU A 366 7.81 -6.55 2.16
CA LEU A 366 8.87 -7.55 2.09
C LEU A 366 8.44 -8.70 1.16
N PRO A 367 9.23 -9.07 0.14
CA PRO A 367 8.94 -10.25 -0.67
C PRO A 367 8.88 -11.52 0.17
N ILE A 368 8.04 -12.47 -0.24
CA ILE A 368 7.99 -13.78 0.41
C ILE A 368 9.29 -14.52 0.11
N GLY A 369 9.93 -15.05 1.14
CA GLY A 369 11.17 -15.79 0.99
C GLY A 369 11.92 -15.97 2.29
N ASP A 370 13.10 -16.57 2.17
CA ASP A 370 14.00 -16.82 3.29
C ASP A 370 15.10 -15.77 3.33
N TYR A 371 15.38 -15.24 4.51
CA TYR A 371 16.38 -14.20 4.74
C TYR A 371 17.24 -14.52 5.95
N TYR A 372 18.54 -14.24 5.85
CA TYR A 372 19.35 -14.15 7.06
C TYR A 372 18.98 -12.88 7.83
N LEU A 373 18.98 -12.98 9.16
CA LEU A 373 18.92 -11.80 10.03
C LEU A 373 20.35 -11.38 10.33
N GLU A 374 20.72 -10.17 9.96
CA GLU A 374 21.92 -9.49 10.45
C GLU A 374 21.49 -8.50 11.53
N ILE A 375 21.96 -8.71 12.76
CA ILE A 375 21.65 -7.87 13.91
C ILE A 375 22.87 -7.02 14.23
N ASN A 376 22.65 -5.72 14.31
CA ASN A 376 23.67 -4.74 14.66
C ASN A 376 23.22 -3.96 15.90
N HIS A 377 24.18 -3.69 16.77
CA HIS A 377 24.05 -2.83 17.94
C HIS A 377 25.27 -1.92 18.00
N ARG A 378 25.11 -0.70 18.53
CA ARG A 378 26.13 0.35 18.51
C ARG A 378 27.47 0.00 19.14
N ASN A 379 27.53 -1.04 19.96
CA ASN A 379 28.69 -1.39 20.77
C ASN A 379 29.00 -2.90 20.75
N SER A 380 28.46 -3.62 19.77
CA SER A 380 28.53 -5.07 19.69
C SER A 380 28.88 -5.51 18.29
N ILE A 381 29.41 -6.73 18.16
CA ILE A 381 29.71 -7.29 16.85
C ILE A 381 28.41 -7.51 16.06
N GLU A 382 28.49 -7.31 14.75
CA GLU A 382 27.49 -7.77 13.79
C GLU A 382 27.25 -9.29 13.99
N THR A 383 26.00 -9.70 14.16
CA THR A 383 25.66 -11.11 14.40
C THR A 383 24.57 -11.60 13.47
N TRP A 384 24.81 -12.77 12.86
CA TRP A 384 23.91 -13.35 11.88
C TRP A 384 23.13 -14.53 12.45
N SER A 385 21.88 -14.71 12.02
CA SER A 385 21.15 -15.96 12.27
C SER A 385 21.93 -17.15 11.69
N ASN A 386 21.90 -18.28 12.38
CA ASN A 386 22.58 -19.51 11.96
C ASN A 386 22.10 -20.06 10.61
N GLN A 387 20.86 -19.73 10.24
CA GLN A 387 20.20 -20.16 9.03
C GLN A 387 19.26 -19.07 8.51
N PRO A 388 18.86 -19.12 7.23
CA PRO A 388 17.80 -18.28 6.70
C PRO A 388 16.47 -18.54 7.43
N ILE A 389 15.70 -17.47 7.64
CA ILE A 389 14.41 -17.48 8.31
C ILE A 389 13.34 -17.09 7.29
N SER A 390 12.26 -17.87 7.22
CA SER A 390 11.16 -17.64 6.30
C SER A 390 10.28 -16.48 6.75
N PHE A 391 10.00 -15.57 5.81
CA PHE A 391 9.07 -14.46 5.99
C PHE A 391 7.89 -14.58 5.05
N SER A 392 6.70 -14.31 5.59
CA SER A 392 5.45 -14.23 4.84
C SER A 392 4.56 -13.15 5.46
N PRO A 393 3.83 -12.37 4.65
CA PRO A 393 2.89 -11.39 5.17
C PRO A 393 1.69 -12.02 5.90
N ILE A 394 1.50 -13.34 5.81
CA ILE A 394 0.34 -14.03 6.37
C ILE A 394 0.63 -14.56 7.79
N ILE A 395 1.91 -14.73 8.15
CA ILE A 395 2.33 -15.38 9.41
C ILE A 395 3.37 -14.49 10.08
N THR A 396 3.20 -14.23 11.39
CA THR A 396 4.25 -13.60 12.19
C THR A 396 5.39 -14.58 12.41
N THR A 397 6.59 -14.20 11.99
CA THR A 397 7.81 -14.96 12.17
C THR A 397 8.36 -14.73 13.57
N SER A 398 8.77 -15.80 14.27
CA SER A 398 9.40 -15.71 15.59
C SER A 398 10.79 -16.34 15.56
N PHE A 399 11.77 -15.68 16.14
CA PHE A 399 13.14 -16.20 16.27
C PHE A 399 13.72 -15.87 17.64
N ASP A 400 14.19 -16.89 18.37
CA ASP A 400 14.82 -16.71 19.68
C ASP A 400 16.31 -17.02 19.57
N MET A 401 17.10 -15.95 19.41
CA MET A 401 18.55 -16.01 19.32
C MET A 401 19.19 -16.38 20.67
N SER A 402 18.51 -16.13 21.78
CA SER A 402 19.06 -16.31 23.13
C SER A 402 19.06 -17.75 23.63
N SER A 403 18.36 -18.65 22.93
CA SER A 403 18.14 -20.03 23.38
C SER A 403 19.38 -20.93 23.35
N SER A 404 20.32 -20.67 22.44
CA SER A 404 21.56 -21.44 22.27
C SER A 404 22.58 -20.61 21.50
N SER A 405 23.87 -20.80 21.78
CA SER A 405 24.94 -20.24 20.92
C SER A 405 24.77 -20.60 19.45
N SER A 406 24.25 -21.79 19.16
CA SER A 406 24.01 -22.29 17.80
C SER A 406 22.92 -21.58 17.02
N GLN A 407 22.21 -20.61 17.63
CA GLN A 407 21.27 -19.76 16.92
C GLN A 407 21.96 -18.66 16.11
N ALA A 408 23.22 -18.34 16.42
CA ALA A 408 24.04 -17.49 15.56
C ALA A 408 24.92 -18.31 14.62
N TYR A 409 25.21 -17.75 13.45
CA TYR A 409 26.15 -18.36 12.52
C TYR A 409 27.52 -18.53 13.19
N GLY A 410 28.16 -19.68 13.00
CA GLY A 410 29.43 -20.01 13.65
C GLY A 410 29.35 -20.21 15.17
N ASN A 411 28.16 -20.34 15.75
CA ASN A 411 27.94 -20.36 17.21
C ASN A 411 28.41 -19.07 17.91
N ASN A 412 28.34 -17.92 17.22
CA ASN A 412 28.98 -16.67 17.63
C ASN A 412 28.17 -15.88 18.69
N LEU A 413 27.83 -16.52 19.81
CA LEU A 413 27.16 -15.87 20.94
C LEU A 413 27.83 -16.22 22.27
N LYS A 414 27.81 -15.25 23.19
CA LYS A 414 28.26 -15.40 24.56
C LYS A 414 27.17 -16.03 25.41
N ARG A 415 27.51 -17.01 26.25
CA ARG A 415 26.60 -17.40 27.35
C ARG A 415 26.62 -16.32 28.44
N ILE A 416 25.48 -15.67 28.68
CA ILE A 416 25.31 -14.54 29.60
C ILE A 416 24.58 -14.91 30.89
N ASP A 417 23.87 -16.04 30.90
CA ASP A 417 23.14 -16.52 32.08
C ASP A 417 23.13 -18.05 32.13
N ASN A 418 23.07 -18.61 33.34
CA ASN A 418 22.99 -20.04 33.57
C ASN A 418 21.55 -20.50 33.84
N VAL A 419 20.71 -19.70 34.50
CA VAL A 419 19.35 -20.09 34.91
C VAL A 419 18.41 -18.86 34.91
N PRO A 420 17.59 -18.68 33.86
CA PRO A 420 17.49 -19.52 32.67
C PRO A 420 18.75 -19.42 31.81
N LEU A 421 19.09 -20.50 31.10
CA LEU A 421 20.19 -20.47 30.15
C LEU A 421 19.90 -19.42 29.07
N ARG A 422 20.79 -18.44 28.93
CA ARG A 422 20.69 -17.39 27.91
C ARG A 422 22.01 -17.12 27.24
N PHE A 423 21.91 -16.76 25.97
CA PHE A 423 23.00 -16.30 25.14
C PHE A 423 22.75 -14.88 24.65
N GLY A 424 23.81 -14.09 24.53
CA GLY A 424 23.79 -12.71 24.05
C GLY A 424 24.90 -12.45 23.04
N ILE A 425 24.74 -11.37 22.29
CA ILE A 425 25.70 -10.88 21.31
C ILE A 425 26.89 -10.27 22.06
N PHE A 426 28.10 -10.62 21.62
CA PHE A 426 29.33 -10.09 22.22
C PHE A 426 29.41 -8.57 22.08
N SER A 427 29.69 -7.90 23.20
CA SER A 427 29.90 -6.45 23.24
C SER A 427 31.39 -6.12 23.18
N GLY A 428 31.74 -4.95 22.66
CA GLY A 428 33.12 -4.46 22.63
C GLY A 428 33.61 -3.97 21.28
N ASP A 429 32.87 -4.21 20.19
CA ASP A 429 33.19 -3.67 18.85
C ASP A 429 32.58 -2.26 18.75
N VAL A 430 33.28 -1.27 19.27
CA VAL A 430 32.78 0.12 19.42
C VAL A 430 33.10 0.97 18.19
N ASN A 431 34.06 0.55 17.37
CA ASN A 431 34.37 1.16 16.08
C ASN A 431 33.66 0.49 14.90
N GLN A 432 32.96 -0.63 15.12
CA GLN A 432 32.10 -1.33 14.16
C GLN A 432 32.87 -1.87 12.94
N GLU A 433 34.09 -2.36 13.17
CA GLU A 433 34.92 -2.96 12.12
C GLU A 433 34.81 -4.49 12.06
N GLY A 434 34.06 -5.09 12.99
CA GLY A 434 33.73 -6.50 13.01
C GLY A 434 34.74 -7.38 13.75
N VAL A 435 35.65 -6.78 14.51
CA VAL A 435 36.62 -7.47 15.38
C VAL A 435 36.70 -6.68 16.68
N ILE A 436 36.75 -7.37 17.82
CA ILE A 436 37.00 -6.73 19.11
C ILE A 436 38.50 -6.80 19.37
N ASP A 437 39.20 -5.67 19.29
CA ASP A 437 40.65 -5.63 19.45
C ASP A 437 41.20 -4.45 20.25
N SER A 438 42.52 -4.26 20.22
CA SER A 438 43.20 -3.19 20.94
C SER A 438 42.76 -1.77 20.54
N THR A 439 42.20 -1.60 19.35
CA THR A 439 41.69 -0.32 18.87
C THR A 439 40.38 0.06 19.59
N ASP A 440 39.47 -0.89 19.79
CA ASP A 440 38.28 -0.71 20.62
C ASP A 440 38.64 -0.38 22.07
N LEU A 441 39.58 -1.14 22.63
CA LEU A 441 40.07 -0.91 23.99
C LEU A 441 40.66 0.48 24.16
N SER A 442 41.40 0.95 23.16
CA SER A 442 41.97 2.30 23.18
C SER A 442 40.88 3.37 23.16
N LEU A 443 39.78 3.16 22.45
CA LEU A 443 38.64 4.10 22.44
C LEU A 443 37.94 4.14 23.80
N ILE A 444 37.67 2.97 24.39
CA ILE A 444 37.04 2.87 25.71
C ILE A 444 37.94 3.49 26.80
N ASP A 445 39.24 3.18 26.79
CA ASP A 445 40.19 3.72 27.78
C ASP A 445 40.35 5.24 27.66
N ASN A 446 40.39 5.77 26.44
CA ASN A 446 40.43 7.22 26.21
C ASN A 446 39.16 7.90 26.75
N ASP A 447 37.99 7.34 26.51
CA ASP A 447 36.72 7.89 26.99
C ASP A 447 36.58 7.77 28.51
N ALA A 448 37.05 6.66 29.10
CA ALA A 448 37.10 6.47 30.55
C ALA A 448 38.05 7.47 31.22
N TYR A 449 39.24 7.69 30.65
CA TYR A 449 40.21 8.69 31.13
C TYR A 449 39.63 10.11 31.12
N ASN A 450 38.80 10.41 30.12
CA ASN A 450 38.13 11.70 29.98
C ASN A 450 36.81 11.80 30.76
N PHE A 451 36.44 10.78 31.55
CA PHE A 451 35.18 10.71 32.29
C PHE A 451 33.96 10.96 31.40
N VAL A 452 33.95 10.38 30.20
CA VAL A 452 32.82 10.49 29.27
C VAL A 452 31.59 9.83 29.89
N THR A 453 30.45 10.52 29.74
CA THR A 453 29.16 10.06 30.27
C THR A 453 28.06 10.19 29.24
N GLY A 454 27.01 9.40 29.37
CA GLY A 454 25.81 9.43 28.55
C GLY A 454 25.78 8.33 27.50
N TYR A 455 24.99 8.54 26.45
CA TYR A 455 24.74 7.54 25.41
C TYR A 455 25.86 7.57 24.36
N VAL A 456 26.96 6.86 24.62
CA VAL A 456 28.11 6.73 23.71
C VAL A 456 28.40 5.26 23.38
N PRO A 457 29.00 4.92 22.22
CA PRO A 457 29.32 3.53 21.86
C PRO A 457 30.23 2.82 22.87
N THR A 458 31.10 3.57 23.54
CA THR A 458 32.07 3.09 24.54
C THR A 458 31.45 2.75 25.89
N ASP A 459 30.20 3.15 26.16
CA ASP A 459 29.40 2.67 27.30
C ASP A 459 28.78 1.32 26.92
N LEU A 460 29.49 0.24 27.26
CA LEU A 460 29.10 -1.14 26.98
C LEU A 460 28.03 -1.61 27.95
N THR A 461 28.06 -1.12 29.18
CA THR A 461 27.13 -1.51 30.25
C THR A 461 25.80 -0.77 30.20
N GLY A 462 25.72 0.34 29.48
CA GLY A 462 24.52 1.18 29.37
C GLY A 462 24.22 1.95 30.65
N ASN A 463 25.19 2.08 31.56
CA ASN A 463 25.01 2.73 32.86
C ASN A 463 25.23 4.26 32.80
N SER A 464 25.50 4.81 31.61
CA SER A 464 25.83 6.21 31.32
C SER A 464 27.21 6.69 31.78
N PHE A 465 28.11 5.80 32.18
CA PHE A 465 29.50 6.11 32.53
C PHE A 465 30.43 5.17 31.76
N VAL A 466 31.42 5.72 31.08
CA VAL A 466 32.49 4.89 30.50
C VAL A 466 33.56 4.68 31.57
N ASP A 467 33.72 3.44 32.04
CA ASP A 467 34.65 3.10 33.11
C ASP A 467 35.30 1.71 32.95
N GLY A 468 35.98 1.25 34.01
CA GLY A 468 36.68 -0.03 34.01
C GLY A 468 35.75 -1.24 33.80
N SER A 469 34.45 -1.11 34.02
CA SER A 469 33.48 -2.17 33.76
C SER A 469 33.26 -2.39 32.26
N ASP A 470 33.20 -1.32 31.47
CA ASP A 470 33.13 -1.39 30.01
C ASP A 470 34.44 -1.96 29.44
N TYR A 471 35.57 -1.43 29.90
CA TYR A 471 36.88 -1.92 29.47
C TYR A 471 37.04 -3.43 29.71
N SER A 472 36.58 -3.91 30.87
CA SER A 472 36.66 -5.34 31.21
C SER A 472 35.87 -6.23 30.24
N ILE A 473 34.74 -5.77 29.71
CA ILE A 473 33.95 -6.54 28.74
C ILE A 473 34.71 -6.66 27.41
N ALA A 474 35.17 -5.53 26.87
CA ALA A 474 35.93 -5.51 25.62
C ALA A 474 37.26 -6.29 25.75
N ASP A 475 37.96 -6.18 26.89
CA ASP A 475 39.26 -6.82 27.10
C ASP A 475 39.13 -8.34 27.13
N ASN A 476 38.11 -8.85 27.83
CA ASN A 476 37.79 -10.27 27.84
C ASN A 476 37.47 -10.79 26.44
N ASN A 477 36.72 -10.03 25.63
CA ASN A 477 36.34 -10.46 24.30
C ASN A 477 37.49 -10.32 23.28
N SER A 478 38.32 -9.29 23.42
CA SER A 478 39.54 -9.13 22.65
C SER A 478 40.54 -10.26 22.90
N PHE A 479 40.75 -10.64 24.17
CA PHE A 479 41.58 -11.77 24.55
C PHE A 479 41.11 -13.09 23.92
N ASN A 480 39.80 -13.24 23.72
CA ASN A 480 39.20 -14.40 23.08
C ASN A 480 39.15 -14.31 21.54
N PHE A 481 39.75 -13.28 20.94
CA PHE A 481 39.76 -13.03 19.49
C PHE A 481 38.35 -13.02 18.89
N VAL A 482 37.40 -12.41 19.60
CA VAL A 482 36.01 -12.33 19.15
C VAL A 482 35.93 -11.46 17.89
N SER A 483 35.34 -12.01 16.83
CA SER A 483 35.09 -11.32 15.58
C SER A 483 33.75 -11.74 14.98
N VAL A 484 33.27 -10.97 14.02
CA VAL A 484 32.08 -11.31 13.22
C VAL A 484 32.32 -12.62 12.46
N ILE A 485 31.28 -13.44 12.38
CA ILE A 485 31.25 -14.64 11.53
C ILE A 485 30.05 -14.51 10.60
N ARG A 486 30.30 -14.54 9.29
CA ARG A 486 29.29 -14.35 8.23
C ARG A 486 28.97 -15.65 7.49
N PRO A 487 27.75 -15.80 6.93
CA PRO A 487 27.33 -16.98 6.17
C PRO A 487 28.16 -17.40 4.96
#